data_AF-A0A7W0YSL6-F1
#
_entry.id   AF-A0A7W0YSL6-F1
#
_cell.length_a   1.000
_cell.length_b   1.000
_cell.length_c   1.000
_cell.angle_alpha   90.00
_cell.angle_beta   90.00
_cell.angle_gamma   90.00
#
_symmetry.space_group_name_H-M   'P 1'
#
loop_
_entity.id
_entity.type
_entity.pdbx_description
1 polymer ?
#
loop_
_entity_poly.entity_id
_entity_poly.type
_entity_poly.pdbx_seq_one_letter_code
_entity_poly.pdbx_strand_id
1 'polypeptide(L)' 'MNSGTDMDDSIGQLVARLAQTNIELWHEEDKARVGDDHQVAEAKRSVDKLNQKRNDLIERIDEAVLAAARAAQVASRNG' A
#
# COMPACT_ATOMS: atom_id res chain seq x y z
N MET A 1 -5.17 -14.92 5.43
CA MET A 1 -5.87 -15.02 4.14
C MET A 1 -7.07 -14.08 4.17
N ASN A 2 -7.04 -13.00 3.40
CA ASN A 2 -8.20 -12.14 3.15
C ASN A 2 -8.50 -12.20 1.65
N SER A 3 -8.88 -13.39 1.18
CA SER A 3 -9.05 -13.70 -0.23
C SER A 3 -10.49 -13.43 -0.63
N GLY A 4 -10.77 -12.24 -1.16
CA GLY A 4 -12.09 -11.95 -1.70
C GLY A 4 -12.25 -10.58 -2.36
N THR A 5 -11.50 -9.56 -1.94
CA THR A 5 -11.67 -8.18 -2.46
C THR A 5 -10.52 -7.66 -3.29
N ASP A 6 -9.37 -8.32 -3.30
CA ASP A 6 -8.12 -7.70 -3.74
C ASP A 6 -7.82 -7.90 -5.24
N MET A 7 -8.53 -8.80 -5.92
CA MET A 7 -8.24 -9.11 -7.33
C MET A 7 -8.77 -8.06 -8.33
N ASP A 8 -9.77 -7.25 -7.95
CA ASP A 8 -10.46 -6.31 -8.86
C ASP A 8 -10.41 -4.84 -8.39
N ASP A 9 -9.50 -4.49 -7.47
CA ASP A 9 -9.36 -3.09 -7.04
C ASP A 9 -8.96 -2.20 -8.23
N SER A 10 -9.74 -1.16 -8.47
CA SER A 10 -9.35 -0.05 -9.34
C SER A 10 -8.11 0.67 -8.79
N ILE A 11 -7.36 1.35 -9.66
CA ILE A 11 -6.22 2.19 -9.25
C ILE A 11 -6.61 3.18 -8.14
N GLY A 12 -7.81 3.78 -8.23
CA GLY A 12 -8.31 4.70 -7.20
C GLY A 12 -8.50 4.03 -5.83
N GLN A 13 -8.99 2.78 -5.79
CA GLN A 13 -9.13 2.02 -4.54
C GLN A 13 -7.77 1.63 -3.96
N LEU A 14 -6.82 1.25 -4.80
CA LEU A 14 -5.44 0.96 -4.36
C LEU A 14 -4.78 2.19 -3.74
N VAL A 15 -4.92 3.36 -4.38
CA VAL A 15 -4.39 4.63 -3.85
C VAL A 15 -5.07 5.02 -2.53
N ALA A 16 -6.39 4.85 -2.42
CA ALA A 16 -7.09 5.12 -1.16
C ALA A 16 -6.61 4.21 -0.01
N ARG A 17 -6.39 2.92 -0.28
CA ARG A 17 -5.84 1.96 0.68
C ARG A 17 -4.39 2.28 1.05
N LEU A 18 -3.58 2.73 0.08
CA LEU A 18 -2.21 3.19 0.32
C LEU A 18 -2.21 4.41 1.25
N ALA A 19 -3.06 5.40 0.97
CA ALA A 19 -3.18 6.60 1.81
C ALA A 19 -3.59 6.25 3.25
N GLN A 20 -4.58 5.37 3.42
CA GLN A 20 -4.98 4.90 4.75
C GLN A 20 -3.83 4.18 5.47
N THR A 21 -3.12 3.28 4.78
CA THR A 21 -1.99 2.55 5.35
C THR A 21 -0.85 3.50 5.75
N ASN A 22 -0.60 4.56 4.99
CA ASN A 22 0.39 5.58 5.34
C ASN A 22 0.00 6.38 6.57
N ILE A 23 -1.28 6.71 6.75
CA ILE A 23 -1.77 7.40 7.95
C ILE A 23 -1.59 6.50 9.19
N GLU A 24 -1.95 5.22 9.08
CA GLU A 24 -1.75 4.25 10.16
C GLU A 24 -0.26 4.09 10.51
N LEU A 25 0.60 3.96 9.50
CA LEU A 25 2.06 3.87 9.67
C LEU A 25 2.60 5.08 10.44
N TRP A 26 2.18 6.29 10.07
CA TRP A 26 2.65 7.50 10.73
C TRP A 26 2.29 7.55 12.22
N HIS A 27 1.10 7.08 12.59
CA HIS A 27 0.70 6.98 14.00
C HIS A 27 1.53 5.96 14.79
N GLU A 28 1.86 4.80 14.19
CA GLU A 28 2.71 3.81 14.86
C GLU A 28 4.16 4.29 15.00
N GLU A 29 4.68 5.00 14.00
CA GLU A 29 5.98 5.66 14.11
C GLU A 29 6.00 6.72 15.21
N ASP A 30 4.92 7.47 15.39
CA ASP A 30 4.81 8.47 16.45
C ASP A 30 4.86 7.82 17.85
N LYS A 31 4.12 6.73 18.05
CA LYS A 31 4.18 5.93 19.29
C LYS A 31 5.61 5.44 19.58
N ALA A 32 6.35 5.02 18.55
CA ALA A 32 7.73 4.57 18.69
C ALA A 32 8.72 5.69 19.06
N ARG A 33 8.35 6.98 18.90
CA ARG A 33 9.20 8.13 19.26
C ARG A 33 9.05 8.55 20.72
N VAL A 34 7.90 8.28 21.34
CA VAL A 34 7.55 8.81 22.69
C VAL A 34 7.36 7.74 23.76
N GLY A 35 7.27 6.45 23.39
CA GLY A 35 6.98 5.34 24.31
C GLY A 35 8.16 4.84 25.12
N ASP A 36 7.87 4.07 26.17
CA ASP A 36 8.87 3.26 26.89
C ASP A 36 9.36 2.06 26.05
N ASP A 37 10.42 1.38 26.49
CA ASP A 37 11.07 0.29 25.72
C ASP A 37 10.10 -0.80 25.24
N HIS A 38 9.10 -1.15 26.06
CA HIS A 38 8.13 -2.19 25.70
C HIS A 38 7.15 -1.69 24.63
N GLN A 39 6.64 -0.46 24.79
CA GLN A 39 5.77 0.19 23.82
C GLN A 39 6.48 0.43 22.48
N VAL A 40 7.77 0.81 22.52
CA VAL A 40 8.60 0.98 21.33
C VAL A 40 8.78 -0.33 20.58
N ALA A 41 9.00 -1.45 21.29
CA ALA A 41 9.14 -2.76 20.65
C ALA A 41 7.85 -3.22 19.98
N GLU A 42 6.68 -2.94 20.56
CA GLU A 42 5.40 -3.23 19.94
C GLU A 42 5.12 -2.32 18.74
N ALA A 43 5.34 -1.02 18.88
CA ALA A 43 5.18 -0.05 17.79
C ALA A 43 6.07 -0.39 16.59
N LYS A 44 7.33 -0.79 16.80
CA LYS A 44 8.23 -1.26 15.72
C LYS A 44 7.68 -2.47 14.98
N ARG A 45 7.12 -3.46 15.69
CA ARG A 45 6.49 -4.63 15.05
C ARG A 45 5.28 -4.23 14.20
N SER A 46 4.51 -3.23 14.62
CA SER A 46 3.39 -2.68 13.85
C SER A 46 3.89 -1.91 12.63
N VAL A 47 4.92 -1.06 12.79
CA VAL A 47 5.59 -0.32 11.71
C VAL A 47 6.11 -1.27 10.64
N ASP A 48 6.78 -2.36 11.01
CA ASP A 48 7.31 -3.32 10.03
C ASP A 48 6.21 -3.94 9.17
N LYS A 49 5.09 -4.32 9.79
CA LYS A 49 3.92 -4.88 9.08
C LYS A 49 3.26 -3.85 8.16
N LEU A 50 3.09 -2.61 8.64
CA LEU A 50 2.48 -1.53 7.87
C LEU A 50 3.38 -1.08 6.71
N ASN A 51 4.71 -1.07 6.91
CA ASN A 51 5.69 -0.84 5.86
C ASN A 51 5.61 -1.90 4.76
N GLN A 52 5.51 -3.18 5.15
CA GLN A 52 5.33 -4.26 4.17
C GLN A 52 4.03 -4.05 3.37
N LYS A 53 2.92 -3.84 4.06
CA LYS A 53 1.62 -3.58 3.41
C LYS A 53 1.65 -2.37 2.48
N ARG A 54 2.33 -1.29 2.88
CA ARG A 54 2.53 -0.11 2.02
C ARG A 54 3.28 -0.48 0.75
N ASN A 55 4.38 -1.22 0.86
CA ASN A 55 5.17 -1.63 -0.29
C ASN A 55 4.36 -2.54 -1.22
N ASP A 56 3.62 -3.51 -0.69
CA ASP A 56 2.74 -4.40 -1.46
C ASP A 56 1.68 -3.60 -2.23
N LEU A 57 1.11 -2.55 -1.62
CA LEU A 57 0.14 -1.68 -2.28
C LEU A 57 0.78 -0.83 -3.39
N ILE A 58 2.00 -0.33 -3.20
CA ILE A 58 2.75 0.39 -4.23
C ILE A 58 3.02 -0.52 -5.43
N GLU A 59 3.49 -1.74 -5.20
CA GLU A 59 3.75 -2.72 -6.27
C GLU A 59 2.48 -3.03 -7.07
N ARG A 60 1.33 -3.21 -6.40
CA ARG A 60 0.04 -3.40 -7.08
C ARG A 60 -0.39 -2.18 -7.90
N ILE A 61 -0.14 -0.97 -7.42
CA ILE A 61 -0.42 0.25 -8.17
C ILE A 61 0.45 0.30 -9.44
N ASP A 62 1.74 0.01 -9.31
CA ASP A 62 2.68 -0.01 -10.42
C ASP A 62 2.25 -1.03 -11.49
N GLU A 63 1.87 -2.24 -11.08
CA GLU A 63 1.34 -3.28 -11.98
C GLU A 63 0.09 -2.80 -12.74
N ALA A 64 -0.87 -2.21 -12.02
CA ALA A 64 -2.13 -1.72 -12.60
C ALA A 64 -1.90 -0.56 -13.59
N VAL A 65 -1.02 0.38 -13.25
CA VAL A 65 -0.66 1.51 -14.11
C VAL A 65 0.08 1.03 -15.36
N LEU A 66 1.03 0.10 -15.21
CA LEU A 66 1.77 -0.48 -16.34
C LEU A 66 0.84 -1.26 -17.28
N ALA A 67 -0.13 -1.99 -16.74
CA ALA A 67 -1.15 -2.67 -17.56
C ALA A 67 -2.00 -1.69 -18.36
N ALA A 68 -2.48 -0.61 -17.72
CA ALA A 68 -3.25 0.43 -18.38
C ALA A 68 -2.46 1.15 -19.48
N ALA A 69 -1.18 1.47 -19.21
CA ALA A 69 -0.29 2.11 -20.18
C ALA A 69 -0.05 1.23 -21.42
N ARG A 70 0.20 -0.08 -21.21
CA ARG A 70 0.35 -1.04 -22.32
C ARG A 70 -0.91 -1.14 -23.17
N ALA A 71 -2.08 -1.19 -22.55
CA ALA A 71 -3.36 -1.22 -23.26
C ALA A 71 -3.56 0.04 -24.13
N ALA A 72 -3.24 1.22 -23.59
CA ALA A 72 -3.32 2.48 -24.33
C ALA A 72 -2.36 2.53 -25.53
N GLN A 73 -1.14 2.02 -25.37
CA GLN A 73 -0.16 1.93 -26.48
C GLN A 73 -0.64 1.02 -27.61
N VAL A 74 -1.24 -0.13 -27.27
CA VAL A 74 -1.80 -1.04 -28.28
C VAL A 74 -2.97 -0.39 -29.03
N ALA A 75 -3.86 0.30 -28.32
CA ALA A 75 -4.97 1.02 -28.94
C ALA A 75 -4.48 2.10 -29.92
N SER A 76 -3.45 2.87 -29.55
CA SER A 76 -2.87 3.90 -30.41
C SER A 76 -2.13 3.36 -31.64
N ARG A 77 -1.69 2.10 -31.64
CA ARG A 77 -0.99 1.48 -32.79
C ARG A 77 -1.96 0.86 -33.80
N ASN A 78 -3.16 0.51 -33.36
CA ASN A 78 -4.15 -0.20 -34.17
C ASN A 78 -5.27 0.71 -34.72
N GLY A 79 -5.27 2.00 -34.38
CA GLY A 79 -6.17 3.03 -34.92
C GLY A 79 -5.43 3.95 -35.88
#